data_AF-A0A7V9SAE5-F1
#
_entry.id   AF-A0A7V9SAE5-F1
#
_cell.length_a   1.000
_cell.length_b   1.000
_cell.length_c   1.000
_cell.angle_alpha   90.00
_cell.angle_beta   90.00
_cell.angle_gamma   90.00
#
_symmetry.space_group_name_H-M   'P 1'
#
loop_
_entity.id
_entity.type
_entity.pdbx_description
1 polymer ?
#
loop_
_entity_poly.entity_id
_entity_poly.type
_entity_poly.pdbx_seq_one_letter_code
_entity_poly.pdbx_strand_id
1 'polypeptide(L)'
;MPIDPVILLIEQIHRAEADLQAECRRNAQQYCRERAEMINWTLQRIRTLYADLVETVPTSSLGAAELIRIASHRLPFSQARYAYHLECIAQRLGAGQRNQNDLIWLRAMACALEAGQADDRNVRTAAIIALAIKGAAQPIVIHRMFAPRPRSRPDLDQLSQGPKAFARPSAPSVQESQEWR
;
A
#
# COMPACT_ATOMS: atom_id res chain seq x y z
N MET A 1 -4.08 4.70 -15.50
CA MET A 1 -4.53 3.65 -14.58
C MET A 1 -5.76 4.18 -13.85
N PRO A 2 -6.85 3.41 -13.72
CA PRO A 2 -7.98 3.83 -12.91
C PRO A 2 -7.54 3.93 -11.44
N ILE A 3 -7.88 5.03 -10.77
CA ILE A 3 -7.63 5.22 -9.33
C ILE A 3 -8.54 4.23 -8.58
N ASP A 4 -8.04 3.66 -7.49
CA ASP A 4 -8.82 2.75 -6.64
C ASP A 4 -10.06 3.49 -6.10
N PRO A 5 -11.30 2.97 -6.32
CA PRO A 5 -12.53 3.63 -5.89
C PRO A 5 -12.59 3.82 -4.37
N VAL A 6 -12.02 2.91 -3.58
CA VAL A 6 -11.96 3.04 -2.12
C VAL A 6 -11.13 4.26 -1.72
N ILE A 7 -9.99 4.47 -2.38
CA ILE A 7 -9.11 5.63 -2.11
C ILE A 7 -9.83 6.94 -2.45
N LEU A 8 -10.57 6.98 -3.56
CA LEU A 8 -11.37 8.15 -3.93
C LEU A 8 -12.45 8.45 -2.89
N LEU A 9 -13.18 7.43 -2.42
CA LEU A 9 -14.22 7.60 -1.40
C LEU A 9 -13.64 8.07 -0.07
N ILE A 10 -12.49 7.53 0.36
CA ILE A 10 -11.84 7.93 1.62
C ILE A 10 -11.36 9.38 1.55
N GLU A 11 -10.77 9.78 0.44
CA GLU A 11 -10.37 11.17 0.22
C GLU A 11 -11.58 12.12 0.26
N GLN A 12 -12.72 11.70 -0.31
CA GLN A 12 -13.97 12.47 -0.23
C GLN A 12 -14.53 12.55 1.18
N ILE A 13 -14.43 11.46 1.97
CA ILE A 13 -14.83 11.43 3.37
C ILE A 13 -13.96 12.41 4.18
N HIS A 14 -12.64 12.33 4.06
CA HIS A 14 -11.72 13.22 4.79
C HIS A 14 -11.98 14.70 4.47
N ARG A 15 -12.28 15.03 3.21
CA ARG A 15 -12.66 16.40 2.82
C ARG A 15 -13.98 16.82 3.46
N ALA A 16 -15.00 15.98 3.39
CA ALA A 16 -16.30 16.27 4.01
C ALA A 16 -16.20 16.40 5.54
N GLU A 17 -15.35 15.61 6.20
CA GLU A 17 -15.08 15.71 7.63
C GLU A 17 -14.34 17.01 7.99
N ALA A 18 -13.36 17.43 7.18
CA ALA A 18 -12.68 18.70 7.36
C ALA A 18 -13.66 19.88 7.20
N ASP A 19 -14.53 19.84 6.19
CA ASP A 19 -15.58 20.83 5.97
C ASP A 19 -16.55 20.88 7.16
N LEU A 20 -17.00 19.71 7.66
CA LEU A 20 -17.85 19.61 8.84
C LEU A 20 -17.19 20.23 10.08
N GLN A 21 -15.91 19.93 10.33
CA GLN A 21 -15.18 20.50 11.45
C GLN A 21 -15.07 22.03 11.34
N ALA A 22 -14.83 22.56 10.14
CA ALA A 22 -14.77 23.99 9.90
C ALA A 22 -16.13 24.66 10.17
N GLU A 23 -17.23 24.07 9.69
CA GLU A 23 -18.58 24.59 9.93
C GLU A 23 -18.99 24.51 11.40
N CYS A 24 -18.67 23.42 12.10
CA CYS A 24 -18.89 23.30 13.53
C CYS A 24 -18.15 24.39 14.33
N ARG A 25 -16.89 24.68 13.99
CA ARG A 25 -16.12 25.77 14.63
C ARG A 25 -16.74 27.14 14.39
N ARG A 26 -17.17 27.43 13.16
CA ARG A 26 -17.84 28.70 12.81
C ARG A 26 -19.18 28.84 13.52
N ASN A 27 -19.96 27.77 13.60
CA ASN A 27 -21.25 27.78 14.29
C ASN A 27 -21.11 27.93 15.81
N ALA A 28 -20.04 27.38 16.41
CA ALA A 28 -19.73 27.57 17.82
C ALA A 28 -19.36 29.02 18.16
N GLN A 29 -18.70 29.73 17.24
CA GLN A 29 -18.38 31.15 17.41
C GLN A 29 -19.61 32.05 17.25
N GLN A 30 -20.45 31.74 16.26
CA GLN A 30 -21.67 32.48 16.00
C GLN A 30 -22.73 31.55 15.44
N TYR A 31 -23.72 31.25 16.29
CA TYR A 31 -24.83 30.41 15.90
C TYR A 31 -25.61 31.03 14.74
N CYS A 32 -25.83 30.24 13.70
CA CYS A 32 -26.67 30.60 12.56
C CYS A 32 -27.47 29.38 12.11
N ARG A 33 -28.77 29.54 11.88
CA ARG A 33 -29.66 28.46 11.45
C ARG A 33 -29.23 27.85 10.11
N GLU A 34 -28.85 28.68 9.14
CA GLU A 34 -28.36 28.22 7.84
C GLU A 34 -27.10 27.35 7.97
N ARG A 35 -26.20 27.68 8.92
CA ARG A 35 -25.01 26.85 9.20
C ARG A 35 -25.39 25.52 9.84
N ALA A 36 -26.37 25.51 10.75
CA ALA A 36 -26.87 24.27 11.33
C ALA A 36 -27.47 23.33 10.27
N GLU A 37 -28.17 23.89 9.27
CA GLU A 37 -28.68 23.13 8.12
C GLU A 37 -27.53 22.58 7.25
N MET A 38 -26.49 23.38 7.02
CA MET A 38 -25.30 22.95 6.28
C MET A 38 -24.52 21.84 7.01
N ILE A 39 -24.40 21.91 8.33
CA ILE A 39 -23.82 20.85 9.18
C ILE A 39 -24.61 19.54 9.01
N ASN A 40 -25.94 19.61 9.09
CA ASN A 40 -26.80 18.43 8.91
C ASN A 40 -26.67 17.83 7.50
N TRP A 41 -26.60 18.67 6.47
CA TRP A 41 -26.36 18.24 5.10
C TRP A 41 -25.02 17.52 4.95
N THR A 42 -23.94 18.09 5.51
CA THR A 42 -22.60 17.48 5.46
C THR A 42 -22.56 16.16 6.23
N LEU A 43 -23.21 16.07 7.39
CA LEU A 43 -23.34 14.82 8.14
C LEU A 43 -24.06 13.74 7.32
N GLN A 44 -25.12 14.10 6.61
CA GLN A 44 -25.85 13.16 5.76
C GLN A 44 -24.98 12.69 4.59
N ARG A 45 -24.22 13.60 3.97
CA ARG A 45 -23.25 13.27 2.91
C ARG A 45 -22.14 12.33 3.41
N ILE A 46 -21.60 12.54 4.61
CA ILE A 46 -20.60 11.64 5.20
C ILE A 46 -21.21 10.25 5.40
N ARG A 47 -22.46 10.16 5.88
CA ARG A 47 -23.15 8.88 6.06
C ARG A 47 -23.34 8.13 4.74
N THR A 48 -23.74 8.82 3.67
CA THR A 48 -23.89 8.18 2.35
C THR A 48 -22.54 7.70 1.82
N LEU A 49 -21.49 8.52 1.93
CA LEU A 49 -20.14 8.13 1.50
C LEU A 49 -19.62 6.90 2.27
N TYR A 50 -19.89 6.81 3.58
CA TYR A 50 -19.55 5.62 4.35
C TYR A 50 -20.37 4.38 3.98
N ALA A 51 -21.63 4.54 3.56
CA ALA A 51 -22.45 3.45 3.05
C ALA A 51 -21.87 2.92 1.73
N ASP A 52 -21.54 3.82 0.80
CA ASP A 52 -20.90 3.46 -0.48
C ASP A 52 -19.55 2.77 -0.24
N LEU A 53 -18.79 3.25 0.75
CA LEU A 53 -17.49 2.68 1.09
C LEU A 53 -17.59 1.22 1.58
N VAL A 54 -18.59 0.88 2.38
CA VAL A 54 -18.77 -0.50 2.89
C VAL A 54 -19.35 -1.46 1.86
N GLU A 55 -19.72 -0.98 0.68
CA GLU A 55 -20.15 -1.81 -0.45
C GLU A 55 -19.07 -1.91 -1.54
N THR A 56 -18.07 -1.02 -1.50
CA THR A 56 -17.04 -0.93 -2.53
C THR A 56 -15.89 -1.91 -2.28
N VAL A 57 -15.60 -2.75 -3.28
CA VAL A 57 -14.45 -3.65 -3.25
C VAL A 57 -13.18 -2.88 -3.67
N PRO A 58 -12.10 -2.89 -2.87
CA PRO A 58 -10.85 -2.26 -3.27
C PRO A 58 -10.21 -2.98 -4.45
N THR A 59 -9.65 -2.21 -5.39
CA THR A 59 -8.96 -2.75 -6.58
C THR A 59 -7.44 -2.80 -6.40
N SER A 60 -6.93 -2.26 -5.30
CA SER A 60 -5.51 -2.22 -4.97
C SER A 60 -5.24 -2.66 -3.52
N SER A 61 -3.98 -3.02 -3.24
CA SER A 61 -3.54 -3.26 -1.86
C SER A 61 -3.56 -1.99 -1.02
N LEU A 62 -3.41 -0.81 -1.63
CA LEU A 62 -3.53 0.46 -0.93
C LEU A 62 -4.97 0.69 -0.45
N GLY A 63 -5.97 0.49 -1.32
CA GLY A 63 -7.38 0.58 -0.94
C GLY A 63 -7.75 -0.44 0.13
N ALA A 64 -7.26 -1.68 0.01
CA ALA A 64 -7.44 -2.69 1.05
C ALA A 64 -6.79 -2.29 2.39
N ALA A 65 -5.61 -1.65 2.37
CA ALA A 65 -4.95 -1.16 3.57
C ALA A 65 -5.79 -0.11 4.28
N GLU A 66 -6.40 0.82 3.53
CA GLU A 66 -7.27 1.83 4.14
C GLU A 66 -8.53 1.23 4.77
N LEU A 67 -9.15 0.23 4.15
CA LEU A 67 -10.27 -0.49 4.77
C LEU A 67 -9.86 -1.17 6.08
N ILE A 68 -8.65 -1.73 6.15
CA ILE A 68 -8.12 -2.33 7.38
C ILE A 68 -7.91 -1.26 8.47
N ARG A 69 -7.43 -0.06 8.12
CA ARG A 69 -7.35 1.06 9.08
C ARG A 69 -8.72 1.49 9.56
N ILE A 70 -9.71 1.55 8.68
CA ILE A 70 -11.08 1.90 9.12
C ILE A 70 -11.60 0.83 10.08
N ALA A 71 -11.33 -0.45 9.79
CA ALA A 71 -11.69 -1.56 10.67
C ALA A 71 -10.99 -1.46 12.05
N SER A 72 -9.70 -1.10 12.09
CA SER A 72 -8.94 -0.96 13.34
C SER A 72 -9.56 0.09 14.27
N HIS A 73 -9.88 1.29 13.74
CA HIS A 73 -10.48 2.39 14.49
C HIS A 73 -11.92 2.08 14.93
N ARG A 74 -12.59 1.16 14.24
CA ARG A 74 -13.93 0.71 14.60
C ARG A 74 -13.93 -0.35 15.70
N LEU A 75 -12.80 -0.88 16.15
CA LEU A 75 -12.81 -1.80 17.29
C LEU A 75 -13.00 -1.07 18.62
N PRO A 76 -13.70 -1.66 19.59
CA PRO A 76 -13.80 -1.11 20.94
C PRO A 76 -12.45 -1.17 21.66
N PHE A 77 -12.28 -0.34 22.69
CA PHE A 77 -11.02 -0.28 23.46
C PHE A 77 -10.61 -1.64 24.09
N SER A 78 -11.59 -2.48 24.47
CA SER A 78 -11.35 -3.85 24.93
C SER A 78 -10.58 -4.72 23.93
N GLN A 79 -10.58 -4.34 22.65
CA GLN A 79 -9.91 -5.01 21.55
C GLN A 79 -8.69 -4.23 21.02
N ALA A 80 -8.11 -3.31 21.80
CA ALA A 80 -7.01 -2.45 21.39
C ALA A 80 -5.80 -3.22 20.82
N ARG A 81 -5.49 -4.41 21.35
CA ARG A 81 -4.41 -5.26 20.82
C ARG A 81 -4.68 -5.70 19.38
N TYR A 82 -5.93 -6.04 19.06
CA TYR A 82 -6.32 -6.41 17.69
C TYR A 82 -6.33 -5.20 16.77
N ALA A 83 -6.79 -4.05 17.25
CA ALA A 83 -6.72 -2.79 16.50
C ALA A 83 -5.28 -2.43 16.12
N TYR A 84 -4.34 -2.53 17.07
CA TYR A 84 -2.92 -2.32 16.79
C TYR A 84 -2.38 -3.31 15.75
N HIS A 85 -2.76 -4.59 15.84
CA HIS A 85 -2.32 -5.57 14.85
C HIS A 85 -2.86 -5.29 13.46
N LEU A 86 -4.13 -4.87 13.34
CA LEU A 86 -4.74 -4.41 12.09
C LEU A 86 -3.97 -3.22 11.51
N GLU A 87 -3.58 -2.23 12.32
CA GLU A 87 -2.75 -1.11 11.88
C GLU A 87 -1.40 -1.56 11.30
N CYS A 88 -0.72 -2.50 11.97
CA CYS A 88 0.53 -3.05 11.45
C CYS A 88 0.35 -3.77 10.10
N ILE A 89 -0.74 -4.51 9.95
CA ILE A 89 -1.09 -5.16 8.67
C ILE A 89 -1.38 -4.10 7.60
N ALA A 90 -2.15 -3.08 7.91
CA ALA A 90 -2.46 -1.98 7.00
C ALA A 90 -1.18 -1.26 6.53
N GLN A 91 -0.24 -0.98 7.44
CA GLN A 91 1.06 -0.38 7.09
C GLN A 91 1.84 -1.25 6.10
N ARG A 92 1.97 -2.56 6.36
CA ARG A 92 2.64 -3.49 5.45
C ARG A 92 1.96 -3.55 4.09
N LEU A 93 0.64 -3.67 4.09
CA LEU A 93 -0.16 -3.76 2.86
C LEU A 93 -0.10 -2.46 2.04
N GLY A 94 -0.11 -1.30 2.70
CA GLY A 94 0.10 0.02 2.09
C GLY A 94 1.51 0.19 1.50
N ALA A 95 2.52 -0.45 2.10
CA ALA A 95 3.87 -0.56 1.53
C ALA A 95 3.98 -1.62 0.40
N GLY A 96 2.87 -2.24 0.01
CA GLY A 96 2.82 -3.26 -1.04
C GLY A 96 3.22 -4.67 -0.60
N GLN A 97 3.48 -4.89 0.70
CA GLN A 97 3.82 -6.21 1.23
C GLN A 97 2.55 -7.03 1.45
N ARG A 98 2.45 -8.17 0.75
CA ARG A 98 1.30 -9.08 0.83
C ARG A 98 1.70 -10.38 1.47
N ASN A 99 1.75 -10.39 2.79
CA ASN A 99 2.14 -11.57 3.55
C ASN A 99 0.95 -12.53 3.70
N GLN A 100 1.17 -13.81 3.41
CA GLN A 100 0.14 -14.83 3.55
C GLN A 100 -0.36 -14.97 4.99
N ASN A 101 0.54 -14.84 5.98
CA ASN A 101 0.19 -14.90 7.39
C ASN A 101 -0.80 -13.80 7.80
N ASP A 102 -0.62 -12.59 7.25
CA ASP A 102 -1.52 -11.46 7.51
C ASP A 102 -2.92 -11.75 6.95
N LEU A 103 -3.02 -12.31 5.74
CA LEU A 103 -4.31 -12.67 5.14
C LEU A 103 -5.03 -13.79 5.89
N ILE A 104 -4.29 -14.79 6.37
CA ILE A 104 -4.85 -15.86 7.21
C ILE A 104 -5.39 -15.28 8.51
N TRP A 105 -4.61 -14.41 9.15
CA TRP A 105 -5.01 -13.75 10.39
C TRP A 105 -6.26 -12.87 10.19
N LEU A 106 -6.31 -12.07 9.12
CA LEU A 106 -7.48 -11.24 8.79
C LEU A 106 -8.75 -12.09 8.59
N ARG A 107 -8.64 -13.24 7.91
CA ARG A 107 -9.77 -14.16 7.75
C ARG A 107 -10.25 -14.70 9.09
N ALA A 108 -9.33 -15.16 9.94
CA ALA A 108 -9.67 -15.63 11.27
C ALA A 108 -10.33 -14.53 12.13
N MET A 109 -9.82 -13.30 12.05
CA MET A 109 -10.38 -12.14 12.75
C MET A 109 -11.79 -11.80 12.26
N ALA A 110 -12.04 -11.81 10.95
CA ALA A 110 -13.37 -11.58 10.39
C ALA A 110 -14.37 -12.63 10.91
N CYS A 111 -14.01 -13.91 10.87
CA CYS A 111 -14.86 -14.98 11.41
C CYS A 111 -15.08 -14.83 12.93
N ALA A 112 -14.07 -14.43 13.69
CA ALA A 112 -14.19 -14.23 15.13
C ALA A 112 -15.12 -13.05 15.48
N LEU A 113 -15.08 -11.97 14.68
CA LEU A 113 -15.97 -10.82 14.85
C LEU A 113 -17.42 -11.16 14.47
N GLU A 114 -17.64 -12.00 13.45
CA GLU A 114 -18.98 -12.48 13.07
C GLU A 114 -19.56 -13.46 14.11
N ALA A 115 -18.72 -14.33 14.67
CA ALA A 115 -19.14 -15.36 15.63
C ALA A 115 -19.29 -14.85 17.08
N GLY A 116 -18.76 -13.65 17.38
CA GLY A 116 -18.87 -13.03 18.70
C GLY A 116 -20.32 -12.64 19.06
N GLN A 117 -20.51 -12.01 20.23
CA GLN A 117 -21.80 -11.39 20.55
C GLN A 117 -22.21 -10.44 19.42
N ALA A 118 -23.49 -10.52 19.03
CA ALA A 118 -24.10 -9.75 17.94
C ALA A 118 -24.20 -8.26 18.27
N ASP A 119 -23.04 -7.61 18.42
CA ASP A 119 -22.93 -6.17 18.31
C ASP A 119 -22.84 -5.83 16.81
N ASP A 120 -23.80 -5.03 16.33
CA ASP A 120 -23.85 -4.52 14.96
C ASP A 120 -22.50 -3.93 14.50
N ARG A 121 -21.72 -3.39 15.44
CA ARG A 121 -20.40 -2.82 15.16
C ARG A 121 -19.37 -3.88 14.76
N ASN A 122 -19.38 -5.03 15.41
CA ASN A 122 -18.45 -6.12 15.10
C ASN A 122 -18.77 -6.74 13.74
N VAL A 123 -20.06 -6.96 13.47
CA VAL A 123 -20.54 -7.48 12.18
C VAL A 123 -20.15 -6.55 11.02
N ARG A 124 -20.35 -5.24 11.17
CA ARG A 124 -19.93 -4.26 10.16
C ARG A 124 -18.41 -4.21 9.97
N THR A 125 -17.66 -4.35 11.06
CA THR A 125 -16.19 -4.39 11.00
C THR A 125 -15.70 -5.64 10.26
N ALA A 126 -16.30 -6.80 10.53
CA ALA A 126 -15.99 -8.04 9.82
C ALA A 126 -16.25 -7.92 8.31
N ALA A 127 -17.39 -7.32 7.92
CA ALA A 127 -17.71 -7.08 6.51
C ALA A 127 -16.64 -6.21 5.81
N ILE A 128 -16.15 -5.16 6.47
CA ILE A 128 -15.07 -4.32 5.95
C ILE A 128 -13.77 -5.12 5.77
N ILE A 129 -13.42 -5.95 6.77
CA ILE A 129 -12.23 -6.82 6.68
C ILE A 129 -12.38 -7.80 5.52
N ALA A 130 -13.58 -8.36 5.31
CA ALA A 130 -13.85 -9.26 4.19
C ALA A 130 -13.64 -8.57 2.81
N LEU A 131 -14.06 -7.32 2.66
CA LEU A 131 -13.79 -6.52 1.47
C LEU A 131 -12.30 -6.24 1.28
N ALA A 132 -11.60 -5.88 2.36
CA ALA A 132 -10.17 -5.66 2.31
C ALA A 132 -9.40 -6.91 1.86
N ILE A 133 -9.78 -8.09 2.34
CA ILE A 133 -9.19 -9.37 1.91
C ILE A 133 -9.38 -9.58 0.40
N LYS A 134 -10.56 -9.26 -0.15
CA LYS A 134 -10.82 -9.35 -1.60
C LYS A 134 -9.89 -8.44 -2.40
N GLY A 135 -9.65 -7.21 -1.95
CA GLY A 135 -8.72 -6.29 -2.62
C GLY A 135 -7.25 -6.68 -2.45
N ALA A 136 -6.86 -7.16 -1.27
CA ALA A 136 -5.50 -7.61 -1.01
C ALA A 136 -5.12 -8.86 -1.84
N ALA A 137 -6.11 -9.69 -2.17
CA ALA A 137 -5.96 -10.89 -3.00
C ALA A 137 -5.93 -10.60 -4.51
N GLN A 138 -6.17 -9.35 -4.96
CA GLN A 138 -6.16 -9.02 -6.39
C GLN A 138 -4.79 -9.29 -7.02
N PRO A 139 -4.69 -9.84 -8.24
CA PRO A 139 -3.40 -10.11 -8.88
C PRO A 139 -2.60 -8.81 -9.12
N ILE A 140 -1.28 -8.89 -8.95
CA ILE A 140 -0.37 -7.78 -9.26
C ILE A 140 0.01 -7.87 -10.74
N VAL A 141 -0.39 -6.88 -11.53
CA VAL A 141 0.06 -6.76 -12.93
C VAL A 141 1.46 -6.17 -12.95
N ILE A 142 2.47 -6.99 -13.24
CA ILE A 142 3.86 -6.54 -13.40
C ILE A 142 4.07 -6.17 -14.87
N HIS A 143 4.04 -4.88 -15.18
CA HIS A 143 4.42 -4.42 -16.51
C HIS A 143 5.94 -4.42 -16.64
N ARG A 144 6.50 -5.53 -17.14
CA ARG A 144 7.91 -5.55 -17.55
C ARG A 144 8.02 -4.75 -18.84
N MET A 145 8.56 -3.53 -18.77
CA MET A 145 9.04 -2.88 -19.99
C MET A 145 10.07 -3.82 -20.63
N PHE A 146 9.81 -4.24 -21.86
CA PHE A 146 10.82 -4.91 -22.66
C PHE A 146 11.95 -3.91 -22.88
N ALA A 147 12.98 -3.96 -22.04
CA ALA A 147 14.23 -3.31 -22.35
C ALA A 147 14.67 -3.84 -23.73
N PRO A 148 15.04 -2.97 -24.69
CA PRO A 148 15.58 -3.44 -25.95
C PRO A 148 16.74 -4.38 -25.63
N ARG A 149 16.75 -5.58 -26.24
CA ARG A 149 17.83 -6.55 -26.06
C ARG A 149 19.17 -5.81 -26.19
N PRO A 150 20.12 -5.95 -25.25
CA PRO A 150 21.46 -5.45 -25.47
C PRO A 150 21.97 -6.06 -26.77
N ARG A 151 22.23 -5.22 -27.78
CA ARG A 151 22.68 -5.62 -29.13
C ARG A 151 24.13 -6.13 -29.16
N SER A 152 24.71 -6.49 -28.02
CA SER A 152 26.04 -7.06 -27.93
C SER A 152 25.96 -8.42 -27.27
N ARG A 153 25.49 -9.42 -28.02
CA ARG A 153 26.09 -10.75 -27.87
C ARG A 153 27.55 -10.55 -28.28
N PRO A 154 28.56 -10.77 -27.42
CA PRO A 154 29.91 -10.92 -27.92
C PRO A 154 29.85 -12.05 -28.94
N ASP A 155 30.35 -11.78 -30.13
CA ASP A 155 30.41 -12.76 -31.21
C ASP A 155 31.05 -14.02 -30.64
N LEU A 156 30.42 -15.19 -30.81
CA LEU A 156 31.05 -16.45 -30.36
C LEU A 156 32.41 -16.67 -31.05
N ASP A 157 32.63 -15.99 -32.18
CA ASP A 157 33.90 -15.92 -32.90
C ASP A 157 35.01 -15.21 -32.10
N GLN A 158 34.67 -14.33 -31.14
CA GLN A 158 35.65 -13.74 -30.23
C GLN A 158 36.06 -14.69 -29.09
N LEU A 159 35.23 -15.68 -28.77
CA LEU A 159 35.54 -16.71 -27.79
C LEU A 159 36.28 -17.92 -28.39
N SER A 160 36.26 -18.09 -29.72
CA SER A 160 37.05 -19.11 -30.41
C SER A 160 38.48 -18.66 -30.71
N GLN A 161 38.78 -17.36 -30.58
CA GLN A 161 40.17 -16.89 -30.56
C GLN A 161 40.74 -17.18 -29.17
N GLY A 162 41.34 -18.37 -29.05
CA GLY A 162 42.09 -18.78 -27.87
C GLY A 162 43.08 -17.71 -27.39
N PRO A 163 43.58 -17.83 -26.16
CA PRO A 163 44.44 -16.83 -25.54
C PRO A 163 45.60 -16.50 -26.49
N LYS A 164 45.62 -15.28 -27.04
CA LYS A 164 46.80 -14.75 -27.73
C LYS A 164 47.95 -14.89 -26.74
N ALA A 165 48.87 -15.79 -27.08
CA ALA A 165 50.06 -16.04 -26.30
C ALA A 165 50.66 -14.70 -25.88
N PHE A 166 50.74 -14.48 -24.58
CA PHE A 166 51.53 -13.40 -24.01
C PHE A 166 52.94 -13.54 -24.58
N ALA A 167 53.28 -12.69 -25.53
CA ALA A 167 54.64 -12.56 -26.00
C ALA A 167 55.49 -12.19 -24.78
N ARG A 168 56.34 -13.13 -24.36
CA ARG A 168 57.34 -12.93 -23.31
C ARG A 168 58.13 -11.67 -23.66
N PRO A 169 58.19 -10.65 -22.79
CA PRO A 169 59.20 -9.61 -22.94
C PRO A 169 60.58 -10.27 -22.82
N SER A 170 61.37 -10.15 -23.88
CA SER A 170 62.77 -10.52 -23.94
C SER A 170 63.54 -9.79 -22.83
N ALA A 171 64.33 -10.54 -22.07
CA ALA A 171 65.14 -10.03 -20.98
C ALA A 171 66.10 -8.93 -21.46
N PRO A 172 66.29 -7.83 -20.70
CA PRO A 172 67.32 -6.85 -21.00
C PRO A 172 68.71 -7.46 -20.76
N SER A 173 69.54 -7.40 -21.79
CA SER A 173 70.96 -7.71 -21.76
C SER A 173 71.70 -6.77 -20.81
N VAL A 174 72.32 -7.33 -19.77
CA VAL A 174 73.26 -6.64 -18.89
C VAL A 174 74.51 -6.30 -19.72
N GLN A 175 74.66 -5.03 -20.10
CA GLN A 175 75.92 -4.49 -20.62
C GLN A 175 76.75 -3.98 -19.44
N GLU A 176 77.75 -4.77 -19.09
CA GLU A 176 78.98 -4.33 -18.42
C GLU A 176 79.71 -3.31 -19.29
N SER A 177 79.91 -2.11 -18.77
CA SER A 177 80.99 -1.18 -19.13
C SER A 177 81.14 -0.22 -17.95
N GLN A 178 82.19 -0.35 -17.14
CA GLN A 178 83.49 0.32 -17.34
C GLN A 178 83.31 1.84 -17.50
N GLU A 179 83.69 2.61 -16.47
CA GLU A 179 84.98 3.35 -16.40
C GLU A 179 84.66 4.81 -16.84
N TRP A 180 85.01 5.92 -16.19
CA TRP A 180 86.29 6.38 -15.66
C TRP A 180 86.05 7.53 -14.64
N ARG A 181 86.90 7.59 -13.62
CA ARG A 181 87.46 8.84 -13.08
C ARG A 181 88.90 8.92 -13.54
#